data_AF-A0A2R6DE11-F1
#
_entry.id   AF-A0A2R6DE11-F1
#
_cell.length_a   1.000
_cell.length_b   1.000
_cell.length_c   1.000
_cell.angle_alpha   90.00
_cell.angle_beta   90.00
_cell.angle_gamma   90.00
#
_symmetry.space_group_name_H-M   'P 1'
#
loop_
_entity.id
_entity.type
_entity.pdbx_description
1 polymer ?
#
loop_
_entity_poly.entity_id
_entity_poly.type
_entity_poly.pdbx_seq_one_letter_code
_entity_poly.pdbx_strand_id
1 'polypeptide(L)'
;MSAPLSYAAFHLLFVLPPIAVLVALLAFSGRVPRPREALAGITLLATIATVYTTPWDNYLIAQGVWTYGEGTILARIWLAPIEEYAFFVLQPVLAGLWFHWLGYTPDPECAVGLRSRLLGTAGWLAVAAGGVWVLGVPEGLYLGAIAVWAAPIAALQWALGGPVLWRNGRLLALSVAVPTLYLSLVDRIAIGLGIWRLSPAHTTGLDVLGLPIEEPAFFLVTTALVVQGLLLFHWVLARVRAGGAAYGLSGLVPIGRTRASKRSNDAERATRTKETSGSERRDEMNRRERRDA
;
A
#
# COMPACT_ATOMS: atom_id res chain seq x y z
N MET A 1 2.84 34.33 19.80
CA MET A 1 2.71 34.93 18.44
C MET A 1 1.70 34.08 17.70
N SER A 2 0.59 34.67 17.25
CA SER A 2 -0.42 33.99 16.44
C SER A 2 0.21 33.53 15.13
N ALA A 3 -0.11 32.30 14.68
CA ALA A 3 0.35 31.84 13.38
C ALA A 3 -0.22 32.75 12.26
N PRO A 4 0.53 32.99 11.17
CA PRO A 4 0.07 33.83 10.07
C PRO A 4 -1.02 33.16 9.23
N LEU A 5 -1.22 31.84 9.39
CA LEU A 5 -2.15 31.04 8.60
C LEU A 5 -2.87 30.03 9.49
N SER A 6 -4.18 29.86 9.28
CA SER A 6 -4.93 28.76 9.91
C SER A 6 -4.64 27.43 9.23
N TYR A 7 -4.89 26.33 9.93
CA TYR A 7 -4.69 24.98 9.37
C TYR A 7 -5.67 24.72 8.22
N ALA A 8 -6.91 25.22 8.29
CA ALA A 8 -7.85 25.13 7.18
C ALA A 8 -7.34 25.91 5.93
N ALA A 9 -6.78 27.10 6.13
CA ALA A 9 -6.20 27.88 5.02
C ALA A 9 -4.94 27.22 4.45
N PHE A 10 -4.14 26.53 5.28
CA PHE A 10 -3.03 25.72 4.80
C PHE A 10 -3.49 24.62 3.84
N HIS A 11 -4.52 23.85 4.17
CA HIS A 11 -5.09 22.86 3.26
C HIS A 11 -5.57 23.47 1.94
N LEU A 12 -6.24 24.63 2.01
CA LEU A 12 -6.73 25.36 0.83
C LEU A 12 -5.61 25.83 -0.11
N LEU A 13 -4.44 26.16 0.43
CA LEU A 13 -3.32 26.70 -0.35
C LEU A 13 -2.33 25.64 -0.81
N PHE A 14 -2.13 24.58 -0.02
CA PHE A 14 -1.04 23.61 -0.25
C PHE A 14 -1.53 22.19 -0.56
N VAL A 15 -2.78 21.81 -0.26
CA VAL A 15 -3.23 20.41 -0.47
C VAL A 15 -4.34 20.32 -1.52
N LEU A 16 -5.32 21.22 -1.44
CA LEU A 16 -6.43 21.23 -2.40
C LEU A 16 -6.04 21.64 -3.83
N PRO A 17 -5.11 22.60 -4.06
CA PRO A 17 -4.71 22.96 -5.42
C PRO A 17 -4.08 21.80 -6.23
N PRO A 18 -3.09 21.03 -5.72
CA PRO A 18 -2.57 19.89 -6.48
C PRO A 18 -3.63 18.80 -6.70
N ILE A 19 -4.55 18.58 -5.75
CA ILE A 19 -5.70 17.69 -5.93
C ILE A 19 -6.57 18.17 -7.09
N ALA A 20 -6.96 19.45 -7.10
CA ALA A 20 -7.80 20.03 -8.16
C ALA A 20 -7.14 19.93 -9.55
N VAL A 21 -5.84 20.21 -9.62
CA VAL A 21 -5.06 20.05 -10.86
C VAL A 21 -5.06 18.59 -11.31
N LEU A 22 -4.80 17.62 -10.42
CA LEU A 22 -4.82 16.20 -10.78
C LEU A 22 -6.21 15.73 -11.23
N VAL A 23 -7.28 16.17 -10.57
CA VAL A 23 -8.66 15.87 -10.99
C VAL A 23 -8.90 16.39 -12.41
N ALA A 24 -8.54 17.65 -12.71
CA ALA A 24 -8.69 18.21 -14.04
C ALA A 24 -7.86 17.43 -15.08
N LEU A 25 -6.58 17.18 -14.80
CA LEU A 25 -5.69 16.42 -15.68
C LEU A 25 -6.22 15.01 -15.97
N LEU A 26 -6.75 14.31 -14.97
CA LEU A 26 -7.32 12.98 -15.13
C LEU A 26 -8.62 13.01 -15.94
N ALA A 27 -9.47 14.01 -15.73
CA ALA A 27 -10.73 14.18 -16.47
C ALA A 27 -10.49 14.34 -17.98
N PHE A 28 -9.40 14.99 -18.38
CA PHE A 28 -9.09 15.24 -19.80
C PHE A 28 -8.10 14.25 -20.44
N SER A 29 -7.48 13.36 -19.68
CA SER A 29 -6.37 12.53 -20.20
C SER A 29 -6.75 11.14 -20.68
N GLY A 30 -7.94 10.63 -20.34
CA GLY A 30 -8.33 9.23 -20.62
C GLY A 30 -7.45 8.18 -19.92
N ARG A 31 -6.57 8.58 -18.99
CA ARG A 31 -5.62 7.70 -18.28
C ARG A 31 -6.27 6.76 -17.26
N VAL A 32 -7.56 6.94 -16.98
CA VAL A 32 -8.31 6.11 -16.04
C VAL A 32 -9.40 5.35 -16.79
N PRO A 33 -9.12 4.14 -17.33
CA PRO A 33 -10.10 3.37 -18.08
C PRO A 33 -11.34 2.99 -17.25
N ARG A 34 -11.19 2.95 -15.91
CA ARG A 34 -12.23 2.52 -14.96
C ARG A 34 -12.37 3.52 -13.81
N PRO A 35 -12.98 4.70 -14.05
CA PRO A 35 -13.04 5.79 -13.07
C PRO A 35 -13.83 5.41 -11.81
N ARG A 36 -14.87 4.57 -11.93
CA ARG A 36 -15.64 4.08 -10.77
C ARG A 36 -14.80 3.20 -9.85
N GLU A 37 -13.94 2.35 -10.40
CA GLU A 37 -13.03 1.52 -9.61
C GLU A 37 -11.95 2.38 -8.94
N ALA A 38 -11.41 3.36 -9.66
CA ALA A 38 -10.44 4.32 -9.11
C ALA A 38 -11.04 5.09 -7.91
N LEU A 39 -12.24 5.66 -8.10
CA LEU A 39 -12.95 6.36 -7.03
C LEU A 39 -13.26 5.44 -5.84
N ALA A 40 -13.71 4.21 -6.09
CA ALA A 40 -13.99 3.24 -5.04
C ALA A 40 -12.72 2.88 -4.25
N GLY A 41 -11.59 2.66 -4.93
CA GLY A 41 -10.31 2.38 -4.29
C GLY A 41 -9.83 3.53 -3.41
N ILE A 42 -9.86 4.77 -3.92
CA ILE A 42 -9.48 5.96 -3.15
C ILE A 42 -10.40 6.14 -1.94
N THR A 43 -11.71 6.03 -2.14
CA THR A 43 -12.71 6.20 -1.06
C THR A 43 -12.53 5.14 0.03
N LEU A 44 -12.31 3.89 -0.37
CA LEU A 44 -12.07 2.79 0.56
C LEU A 44 -10.82 3.07 1.41
N LEU A 45 -9.70 3.44 0.78
CA LEU A 45 -8.47 3.68 1.52
C LEU A 45 -8.50 4.95 2.35
N ALA A 46 -9.17 6.01 1.89
CA ALA A 46 -9.41 7.21 2.70
C ALA A 46 -10.24 6.89 3.95
N THR A 47 -11.26 6.03 3.81
CA THR A 47 -12.08 5.57 4.94
C THR A 47 -11.25 4.75 5.92
N ILE A 48 -10.47 3.78 5.43
CA ILE A 48 -9.60 2.95 6.27
C ILE A 48 -8.56 3.82 6.98
N ALA A 49 -7.91 4.74 6.25
CA ALA A 49 -6.94 5.67 6.82
C ALA A 49 -7.56 6.53 7.92
N THR A 50 -8.74 7.11 7.67
CA THR A 50 -9.45 7.92 8.68
C THR A 50 -9.72 7.10 9.94
N VAL A 51 -10.32 5.92 9.81
CA VAL A 51 -10.67 5.08 10.97
C VAL A 51 -9.43 4.59 11.72
N TYR A 52 -8.40 4.17 11.00
CA TYR A 52 -7.21 3.55 11.58
C TYR A 52 -6.23 4.56 12.18
N THR A 53 -6.12 5.76 11.58
CA THR A 53 -5.25 6.84 12.06
C THR A 53 -5.87 7.58 13.25
N THR A 54 -7.20 7.73 13.30
CA THR A 54 -7.89 8.47 14.37
C THR A 54 -7.44 8.13 15.80
N PRO A 55 -7.42 6.85 16.25
CA PRO A 55 -7.00 6.54 17.61
C PRO A 55 -5.49 6.73 17.84
N TRP A 56 -4.68 6.47 16.82
CA TRP A 56 -3.22 6.65 16.88
C TRP A 56 -2.85 8.13 17.01
N ASP A 57 -3.50 8.98 16.21
CA ASP A 57 -3.28 10.42 16.17
C ASP A 57 -3.67 11.09 17.49
N ASN A 58 -4.89 10.80 17.98
CA ASN A 58 -5.35 11.31 19.27
C ASN A 58 -4.46 10.83 20.44
N TYR A 59 -3.93 9.61 20.38
CA TYR A 59 -2.99 9.12 21.38
C TYR A 59 -1.69 9.93 21.37
N LEU A 60 -1.09 10.20 20.20
CA LEU A 60 0.14 10.97 20.12
C LEU A 60 -0.04 12.45 20.53
N ILE A 61 -1.19 13.04 20.21
CA ILE A 61 -1.57 14.37 20.73
C ILE A 61 -1.68 14.34 22.25
N ALA A 62 -2.29 13.29 22.83
CA ALA A 62 -2.38 13.14 24.28
C ALA A 62 -1.00 13.03 24.96
N GLN A 63 -0.01 12.43 24.28
CA GLN A 63 1.37 12.37 24.74
C GLN A 63 2.15 13.67 24.48
N GLY A 64 1.57 14.65 23.77
CA GLY A 64 2.25 15.90 23.43
C GLY A 64 3.38 15.71 22.42
N VAL A 65 3.24 14.77 21.48
CA VAL A 65 4.21 14.63 20.37
C VAL A 65 4.20 15.90 19.51
N TRP A 66 3.03 16.47 19.26
CA TRP A 66 2.90 17.79 18.65
C TRP A 66 1.82 18.63 19.31
N THR A 67 1.90 19.93 19.05
CA THR A 67 0.95 20.94 19.51
C THR A 67 0.62 21.90 18.37
N TYR A 68 -0.47 22.65 18.52
CA TYR A 68 -0.95 23.58 17.51
C TYR A 68 -0.71 25.02 17.94
N GLY A 69 -0.42 25.88 16.97
CA GLY A 69 -0.30 27.31 17.20
C GLY A 69 -1.62 27.92 17.72
N GLU A 70 -1.50 29.02 18.44
CA GLU A 70 -2.66 29.74 18.95
C GLU A 70 -3.51 30.29 17.79
N GLY A 71 -4.80 29.99 17.80
CA GLY A 71 -5.76 30.44 16.78
C GLY A 71 -5.65 29.75 15.42
N THR A 72 -4.85 28.67 15.28
CA THR A 72 -4.68 27.99 13.97
C THR A 72 -5.80 27.00 13.65
N ILE A 73 -6.47 26.48 14.67
CA ILE A 73 -7.46 25.40 14.57
C ILE A 73 -8.88 25.95 14.66
N LEU A 74 -9.79 25.39 13.85
CA LEU A 74 -11.20 25.79 13.85
C LEU A 74 -11.99 25.12 14.97
N ALA A 75 -11.82 23.80 15.12
CA ALA A 75 -12.52 22.99 16.12
C ALA A 75 -11.74 21.69 16.37
N ARG A 76 -12.08 20.98 17.45
CA ARG A 76 -11.54 19.64 17.76
C ARG A 76 -12.65 18.61 17.77
N ILE A 77 -12.32 17.39 17.33
CA ILE A 77 -13.05 16.17 17.68
C ILE A 77 -12.11 15.39 18.58
N TRP A 78 -12.53 15.18 19.83
CA TRP A 78 -11.66 14.70 20.90
C TRP A 78 -10.43 15.61 21.09
N LEU A 79 -9.22 15.11 20.82
CA LEU A 79 -7.98 15.86 20.98
C LEU A 79 -7.48 16.43 19.65
N ALA A 80 -7.78 15.78 18.53
CA ALA A 80 -7.34 16.20 17.21
C ALA A 80 -8.21 17.34 16.63
N PRO A 81 -7.61 18.35 15.97
CA PRO A 81 -8.34 19.33 15.17
C PRO A 81 -9.10 18.67 14.02
N ILE A 82 -10.23 19.25 13.62
CA ILE A 82 -11.01 18.76 12.46
C ILE A 82 -10.18 18.74 11.17
N GLU A 83 -9.18 19.61 11.10
CA GLU A 83 -8.24 19.71 10.00
C GLU A 83 -7.34 18.49 9.88
N GLU A 84 -6.99 17.80 10.97
CA GLU A 84 -6.27 16.52 10.90
C GLU A 84 -7.13 15.44 10.25
N TYR A 85 -8.41 15.38 10.63
CA TYR A 85 -9.36 14.45 9.99
C TYR A 85 -9.54 14.76 8.51
N ALA A 86 -9.51 16.04 8.12
CA ALA A 86 -9.46 16.42 6.72
C ALA A 86 -8.18 15.90 6.05
N PHE A 87 -7.02 16.04 6.69
CA PHE A 87 -5.76 15.51 6.18
C PHE A 87 -5.78 13.98 5.98
N PHE A 88 -6.37 13.22 6.91
CA PHE A 88 -6.52 11.76 6.79
C PHE A 88 -7.29 11.34 5.53
N VAL A 89 -8.14 12.23 4.98
CA VAL A 89 -8.86 12.02 3.73
C VAL A 89 -8.10 12.61 2.53
N LEU A 90 -7.60 13.83 2.67
CA LEU A 90 -6.94 14.55 1.59
C LEU A 90 -5.65 13.88 1.13
N GLN A 91 -4.86 13.33 2.06
CA GLN A 91 -3.62 12.65 1.71
C GLN A 91 -3.86 11.39 0.84
N PRO A 92 -4.75 10.43 1.22
CA PRO A 92 -5.09 9.32 0.33
C PRO A 92 -5.66 9.74 -1.02
N VAL A 93 -6.45 10.83 -1.07
CA VAL A 93 -6.96 11.40 -2.32
C VAL A 93 -5.81 11.90 -3.19
N LEU A 94 -4.89 12.70 -2.65
CA LEU A 94 -3.73 13.22 -3.38
C LEU A 94 -2.86 12.08 -3.91
N ALA A 95 -2.47 11.14 -3.05
CA ALA A 95 -1.63 10.00 -3.41
C ALA A 95 -2.32 9.09 -4.43
N GLY A 96 -3.62 8.84 -4.28
CA GLY A 96 -4.41 8.02 -5.20
C GLY A 96 -4.58 8.64 -6.58
N LEU A 97 -4.89 9.95 -6.65
CA LEU A 97 -4.96 10.67 -7.92
C LEU A 97 -3.61 10.67 -8.63
N TRP A 98 -2.51 10.89 -7.90
CA TRP A 98 -1.16 10.82 -8.46
C TRP A 98 -0.82 9.41 -8.98
N PHE A 99 -1.15 8.36 -8.22
CA PHE A 99 -0.99 6.97 -8.65
C PHE A 99 -1.74 6.69 -9.97
N HIS A 100 -2.98 7.18 -10.09
CA HIS A 100 -3.77 7.04 -11.32
C HIS A 100 -3.21 7.84 -12.49
N TRP A 101 -2.64 9.02 -12.22
CA TRP A 101 -1.97 9.82 -13.24
C TRP A 101 -0.78 9.08 -13.87
N LEU A 102 -0.04 8.30 -13.07
CA LEU A 102 1.07 7.47 -13.57
C LEU A 102 0.61 6.26 -14.41
N GLY A 103 -0.68 5.93 -14.43
CA GLY A 103 -1.27 4.97 -15.38
C GLY A 103 -1.00 3.50 -15.07
N TYR A 104 -1.48 3.00 -13.93
CA TYR A 104 -1.34 1.58 -13.58
C TYR A 104 -2.17 0.64 -14.48
N THR A 105 -1.51 -0.36 -15.06
CA THR A 105 -2.15 -1.45 -15.79
C THR A 105 -1.94 -2.79 -15.06
N PRO A 106 -2.97 -3.31 -14.35
CA PRO A 106 -2.82 -4.52 -13.56
C PRO A 106 -2.66 -5.78 -14.42
N ASP A 107 -1.67 -6.61 -14.08
CA ASP A 107 -1.42 -7.94 -14.66
C ASP A 107 -2.04 -9.03 -13.74
N PRO A 108 -3.15 -9.69 -14.15
CA PRO A 108 -3.83 -10.67 -13.30
C PRO A 108 -3.02 -11.96 -13.09
N GLU A 109 -2.04 -12.26 -13.95
CA GLU A 109 -1.33 -13.55 -13.95
C GLU A 109 -0.11 -13.60 -13.01
N CYS A 110 0.20 -12.49 -12.33
CA CYS A 110 1.35 -12.42 -11.44
C CYS A 110 1.29 -13.51 -10.35
N ALA A 111 2.22 -14.48 -10.42
CA ALA A 111 2.31 -15.58 -9.48
C ALA A 111 2.92 -15.09 -8.16
N VAL A 112 2.18 -15.29 -7.07
CA VAL A 112 2.59 -14.84 -5.73
C VAL A 112 3.16 -16.03 -4.95
N GLY A 113 4.49 -16.13 -4.87
CA GLY A 113 5.17 -17.24 -4.19
C GLY A 113 5.07 -17.15 -2.67
N LEU A 114 4.74 -18.27 -2.00
CA LEU A 114 4.61 -18.34 -0.53
C LEU A 114 5.87 -17.87 0.21
N ARG A 115 7.07 -18.28 -0.24
CA ARG A 115 8.33 -17.88 0.41
C ARG A 115 8.52 -16.36 0.40
N SER A 116 8.25 -15.71 -0.73
CA SER A 116 8.39 -14.24 -0.84
C SER A 116 7.36 -13.50 0.03
N ARG A 117 6.12 -14.03 0.12
CA ARG A 117 5.10 -13.52 1.05
C ARG A 117 5.59 -13.62 2.50
N LEU A 118 6.02 -14.80 2.92
CA LEU A 118 6.48 -15.04 4.30
C LEU A 118 7.71 -14.20 4.66
N LEU A 119 8.72 -14.13 3.77
CA LEU A 119 9.95 -13.39 4.05
C LEU A 119 9.69 -11.89 4.22
N GLY A 120 8.90 -11.25 3.35
CA GLY A 120 8.62 -9.83 3.52
C GLY A 120 7.59 -9.56 4.62
N THR A 121 6.66 -10.49 4.90
CA THR A 121 5.81 -10.40 6.09
C THR A 121 6.68 -10.42 7.35
N ALA A 122 7.62 -11.36 7.45
CA ALA A 122 8.58 -11.44 8.55
C ALA A 122 9.46 -10.19 8.64
N GLY A 123 9.87 -9.63 7.50
CA GLY A 123 10.60 -8.37 7.44
C GLY A 123 9.81 -7.21 8.07
N TRP A 124 8.53 -7.05 7.72
CA TRP A 124 7.67 -6.04 8.34
C TRP A 124 7.38 -6.33 9.82
N LEU A 125 7.21 -7.59 10.23
CA LEU A 125 7.09 -7.93 11.64
C LEU A 125 8.36 -7.61 12.43
N ALA A 126 9.55 -7.74 11.82
CA ALA A 126 10.80 -7.29 12.41
C ALA A 126 10.85 -5.76 12.55
N VAL A 127 10.32 -5.01 11.57
CA VAL A 127 10.15 -3.55 11.68
C VAL A 127 9.19 -3.20 12.83
N ALA A 128 8.09 -3.94 13.01
CA ALA A 128 7.18 -3.74 14.13
C ALA A 128 7.89 -3.99 15.48
N ALA A 129 8.66 -5.07 15.60
CA ALA A 129 9.43 -5.38 16.80
C ALA A 129 10.49 -4.31 17.09
N GLY A 130 11.18 -3.83 16.05
CA GLY A 130 12.10 -2.69 16.14
C GLY A 130 11.39 -1.42 16.60
N GLY A 131 10.19 -1.14 16.06
CA GLY A 131 9.35 -0.02 16.50
C GLY A 131 8.98 -0.10 17.98
N VAL A 132 8.60 -1.28 18.47
CA VAL A 132 8.33 -1.52 19.90
C VAL A 132 9.57 -1.25 20.75
N TRP A 133 10.76 -1.64 20.28
CA TRP A 133 12.00 -1.32 20.97
C TRP A 133 12.27 0.19 21.00
N VAL A 134 12.08 0.88 19.86
CA VAL A 134 12.27 2.35 19.75
C VAL A 134 11.29 3.12 20.65
N LEU A 135 10.07 2.63 20.86
CA LEU A 135 9.11 3.22 21.82
C LEU A 135 9.66 3.28 23.26
N GLY A 136 10.59 2.39 23.62
CA GLY A 136 11.23 2.37 24.95
C GLY A 136 12.44 3.27 25.09
N VAL A 137 12.90 3.90 24.00
CA VAL A 137 14.05 4.81 24.00
C VAL A 137 13.57 6.24 24.24
N PRO A 138 14.27 7.05 25.06
CA PRO A 138 14.01 8.49 25.15
C PRO A 138 13.99 9.11 23.75
N GLU A 139 13.09 10.04 23.46
CA GLU A 139 12.95 10.69 22.14
C GLU A 139 12.49 9.77 21.00
N GLY A 140 12.34 8.46 21.23
CA GLY A 140 11.93 7.49 20.22
C GLY A 140 10.42 7.35 20.03
N LEU A 141 9.60 8.02 20.85
CA LEU A 141 8.14 7.81 20.89
C LEU A 141 7.51 7.99 19.50
N TYR A 142 7.81 9.06 18.78
CA TYR A 142 7.14 9.34 17.52
C TYR A 142 7.54 8.34 16.43
N LEU A 143 8.84 8.13 16.23
CA LEU A 143 9.35 7.18 15.23
C LEU A 143 8.91 5.73 15.52
N GLY A 144 8.96 5.33 16.80
CA GLY A 144 8.49 4.03 17.25
C GLY A 144 6.99 3.85 17.01
N ALA A 145 6.19 4.88 17.28
CA ALA A 145 4.75 4.86 17.06
C ALA A 145 4.39 4.75 15.57
N ILE A 146 5.12 5.44 14.67
CA ILE A 146 4.97 5.30 13.21
C ILE A 146 5.22 3.85 12.80
N ALA A 147 6.32 3.26 13.26
CA ALA A 147 6.71 1.89 12.90
C ALA A 147 5.70 0.85 13.40
N VAL A 148 5.29 0.91 14.66
CA VAL A 148 4.33 -0.04 15.25
C VAL A 148 2.95 0.07 14.62
N TRP A 149 2.53 1.28 14.23
CA TRP A 149 1.25 1.51 13.56
C TRP A 149 1.25 1.00 12.12
N ALA A 150 2.31 1.27 11.35
CA ALA A 150 2.32 0.96 9.93
C ALA A 150 2.72 -0.48 9.61
N ALA A 151 3.69 -1.03 10.34
CA ALA A 151 4.30 -2.30 10.02
C ALA A 151 3.29 -3.48 9.97
N PRO A 152 2.28 -3.59 10.85
CA PRO A 152 1.25 -4.64 10.74
C PRO A 152 0.46 -4.55 9.43
N ILE A 153 0.11 -3.34 8.98
CA ILE A 153 -0.62 -3.15 7.73
C ILE A 153 0.28 -3.44 6.53
N ALA A 154 1.53 -3.00 6.55
CA ALA A 154 2.50 -3.31 5.51
C ALA A 154 2.79 -4.82 5.44
N ALA A 155 2.87 -5.49 6.59
CA ALA A 155 2.99 -6.94 6.68
C ALA A 155 1.78 -7.64 6.04
N LEU A 156 0.57 -7.16 6.31
CA LEU A 156 -0.66 -7.67 5.69
C LEU A 156 -0.64 -7.45 4.16
N GLN A 157 -0.32 -6.26 3.68
CA GLN A 157 -0.26 -5.96 2.24
C GLN A 157 0.81 -6.81 1.53
N TRP A 158 1.97 -6.97 2.15
CA TRP A 158 3.02 -7.84 1.62
C TRP A 158 2.59 -9.31 1.65
N ALA A 159 1.95 -9.72 2.74
CA ALA A 159 1.35 -11.04 2.85
C ALA A 159 0.34 -11.24 1.73
N LEU A 160 -0.49 -10.27 1.34
CA LEU A 160 -1.48 -10.44 0.27
C LEU A 160 -0.85 -10.50 -1.13
N GLY A 161 0.15 -9.64 -1.42
CA GLY A 161 0.67 -9.52 -2.78
C GLY A 161 2.04 -8.87 -2.93
N GLY A 162 2.98 -9.09 -1.99
CA GLY A 162 4.36 -8.56 -2.05
C GLY A 162 5.06 -8.72 -3.41
N PRO A 163 5.05 -9.91 -4.05
CA PRO A 163 5.55 -10.09 -5.42
C PRO A 163 4.94 -9.15 -6.48
N VAL A 164 3.65 -8.83 -6.36
CA VAL A 164 2.96 -7.89 -7.26
C VAL A 164 3.49 -6.48 -7.04
N LEU A 165 3.67 -6.07 -5.79
CA LEU A 165 4.28 -4.79 -5.42
C LEU A 165 5.71 -4.68 -5.96
N TRP A 166 6.51 -5.72 -5.76
CA TRP A 166 7.91 -5.78 -6.22
C TRP A 166 8.03 -5.66 -7.74
N ARG A 167 7.19 -6.37 -8.50
CA ARG A 167 7.16 -6.31 -9.97
C ARG A 167 6.79 -4.92 -10.49
N ASN A 168 6.05 -4.14 -9.69
CA ASN A 168 5.66 -2.77 -10.00
C ASN A 168 6.53 -1.72 -9.26
N GLY A 169 7.76 -2.10 -8.87
CA GLY A 169 8.62 -1.28 -8.01
C GLY A 169 8.87 0.15 -8.52
N ARG A 170 9.02 0.36 -9.83
CA ARG A 170 9.17 1.71 -10.40
C ARG A 170 7.92 2.57 -10.22
N LEU A 171 6.75 2.02 -10.53
CA LEU A 171 5.47 2.71 -10.34
C LEU A 171 5.25 3.00 -8.86
N LEU A 172 5.50 2.01 -7.99
CA LEU A 172 5.38 2.16 -6.54
C LEU A 172 6.32 3.26 -6.02
N ALA A 173 7.59 3.22 -6.39
CA ALA A 173 8.57 4.23 -5.98
C ALA A 173 8.18 5.64 -6.42
N LEU A 174 7.75 5.84 -7.67
CA LEU A 174 7.32 7.16 -8.16
C LEU A 174 6.00 7.62 -7.54
N SER A 175 5.07 6.70 -7.32
CA SER A 175 3.78 6.98 -6.69
C SER A 175 3.93 7.37 -5.21
N VAL A 176 4.96 6.86 -4.54
CA VAL A 176 5.25 7.14 -3.14
C VAL A 176 6.16 8.35 -2.98
N ALA A 177 7.27 8.41 -3.71
CA ALA A 177 8.29 9.44 -3.52
C ALA A 177 7.76 10.85 -3.82
N VAL A 178 6.98 11.04 -4.89
CA VAL A 178 6.52 12.38 -5.29
C VAL A 178 5.56 12.99 -4.24
N PRO A 179 4.47 12.32 -3.82
CA PRO A 179 3.63 12.85 -2.75
C PRO A 179 4.38 12.99 -1.43
N THR A 180 5.26 12.04 -1.08
CA THR A 180 6.07 12.12 0.16
C THR A 180 6.92 13.38 0.17
N LEU A 181 7.72 13.61 -0.88
CA LEU A 181 8.58 14.79 -0.97
C LEU A 181 7.79 16.09 -0.96
N TYR A 182 6.64 16.12 -1.64
CA TYR A 182 5.76 17.28 -1.65
C TYR A 182 5.17 17.56 -0.26
N LEU A 183 4.65 16.53 0.41
CA LEU A 183 4.05 16.64 1.74
C LEU A 183 5.09 17.04 2.79
N SER A 184 6.28 16.45 2.78
CA SER A 184 7.39 16.87 3.64
C SER A 184 7.78 18.34 3.41
N LEU A 185 7.77 18.80 2.16
CA LEU A 185 8.08 20.20 1.86
C LEU A 185 7.03 21.15 2.46
N VAL A 186 5.73 20.86 2.27
CA VAL A 186 4.67 21.74 2.78
C VAL A 186 4.51 21.64 4.29
N ASP A 187 4.80 20.48 4.89
CA ASP A 187 4.83 20.28 6.34
C ASP A 187 5.95 21.12 6.99
N ARG A 188 7.15 21.10 6.41
CA ARG A 188 8.25 22.00 6.83
C ARG A 188 7.84 23.47 6.78
N ILE A 189 7.07 23.88 5.76
CA ILE A 189 6.53 25.24 5.67
C ILE A 189 5.54 25.49 6.82
N ALA A 190 4.62 24.56 7.09
CA ALA A 190 3.63 24.69 8.16
C ALA A 190 4.27 24.82 9.57
N ILE A 191 5.30 24.01 9.84
CA ILE A 191 6.09 24.10 11.08
C ILE A 191 6.81 25.45 11.16
N GLY A 192 7.41 25.91 10.06
CA GLY A 192 8.04 27.23 9.98
C GLY A 192 7.08 28.41 10.20
N LEU A 193 5.80 28.24 9.79
CA LEU A 193 4.73 29.20 10.07
C LEU A 193 4.12 29.02 11.47
N GLY A 194 4.51 27.98 12.21
CA GLY A 194 4.01 27.70 13.55
C GLY A 194 2.56 27.24 13.58
N ILE A 195 2.04 26.63 12.51
CA ILE A 195 0.69 26.07 12.47
C ILE A 195 0.59 24.90 13.46
N TRP A 196 1.61 24.05 13.44
CA TRP A 196 1.91 23.05 14.46
C TRP A 196 3.40 23.05 14.81
N ARG A 197 3.73 22.42 15.93
CA ARG A 197 5.10 22.30 16.45
C ARG A 197 5.29 20.91 17.05
N LEU A 198 6.38 20.26 16.68
CA LEU A 198 6.80 18.99 17.25
C LEU A 198 7.53 19.20 18.58
N SER A 199 7.36 18.25 19.49
CA SER A 199 8.03 18.24 20.79
C SER A 199 9.42 17.61 20.65
N PRO A 200 10.50 18.35 20.96
CA PRO A 200 11.86 17.79 20.96
C PRO A 200 12.02 16.58 21.88
N ALA A 201 11.18 16.45 22.92
CA ALA A 201 11.23 15.32 23.86
C ALA A 201 10.75 13.99 23.25
N HIS A 202 10.05 14.03 22.11
CA HIS A 202 9.44 12.87 21.47
C HIS A 202 9.97 12.60 20.06
N THR A 203 10.96 13.38 19.61
CA THR A 203 11.60 13.29 18.30
C THR A 203 13.10 13.09 18.46
N THR A 204 13.71 12.28 17.60
CA THR A 204 15.12 11.83 17.64
C THR A 204 16.18 12.93 17.52
N GLY A 205 15.78 14.18 17.29
CA GLY A 205 16.70 15.31 17.10
C GLY A 205 17.46 15.30 15.77
N LEU A 206 17.15 14.35 14.88
CA LEU A 206 17.76 14.26 13.55
C LEU A 206 16.92 15.02 12.52
N ASP A 207 17.44 16.14 12.04
CA ASP A 207 16.79 16.96 11.02
C ASP A 207 17.30 16.64 9.61
N VAL A 208 16.38 16.42 8.68
CA VAL A 208 16.65 16.34 7.23
C VAL A 208 16.12 17.61 6.58
N LEU A 209 17.03 18.43 6.04
CA LEU A 209 16.70 19.72 5.42
C LEU A 209 15.88 20.66 6.34
N GLY A 210 16.08 20.56 7.65
CA GLY A 210 15.36 21.35 8.65
C GLY A 210 13.96 20.85 8.98
N LEU A 211 13.72 19.55 8.79
CA LEU A 211 12.51 18.86 9.20
C LEU A 211 12.91 17.58 9.98
N PRO A 212 12.31 17.30 11.16
CA PRO A 212 12.61 16.07 11.90
C PRO A 212 12.36 14.83 11.04
N ILE A 213 13.27 13.85 11.11
CA ILE A 213 13.25 12.62 10.28
C ILE A 213 11.92 11.86 10.35
N GLU A 214 11.19 12.00 11.45
CA GLU A 214 9.90 11.37 11.70
C GLU A 214 8.82 11.86 10.73
N GLU A 215 8.83 13.12 10.32
CA GLU A 215 7.83 13.68 9.41
C GLU A 215 7.97 13.10 7.98
N PRO A 216 9.15 13.12 7.33
CA PRO A 216 9.35 12.38 6.08
C PRO A 216 9.06 10.89 6.22
N ALA A 217 9.39 10.26 7.35
CA ALA A 217 9.07 8.86 7.57
C ALA A 217 7.55 8.62 7.66
N PHE A 218 6.82 9.49 8.35
CA PHE A 218 5.37 9.46 8.43
C PHE A 218 4.74 9.57 7.05
N PHE A 219 5.09 10.60 6.26
CA PHE A 219 4.55 10.77 4.90
C PHE A 219 4.95 9.63 3.97
N LEU A 220 6.18 9.12 4.08
CA LEU A 220 6.67 7.99 3.28
C LEU A 220 5.80 6.76 3.53
N VAL A 221 5.61 6.42 4.79
CA VAL A 221 4.95 5.19 5.20
C VAL A 221 3.44 5.26 4.94
N THR A 222 2.79 6.36 5.32
CA THR A 222 1.36 6.58 5.04
C THR A 222 1.06 6.56 3.53
N THR A 223 1.88 7.24 2.72
CA THR A 223 1.74 7.23 1.25
C THR A 223 2.00 5.83 0.69
N ALA A 224 3.02 5.12 1.20
CA ALA A 224 3.31 3.76 0.78
C ALA A 224 2.15 2.80 1.07
N LEU A 225 1.52 2.87 2.25
CA LEU A 225 0.37 2.03 2.58
C LEU A 225 -0.83 2.30 1.65
N VAL A 226 -1.11 3.56 1.33
CA VAL A 226 -2.18 3.93 0.39
C VAL A 226 -1.89 3.39 -1.00
N VAL A 227 -0.70 3.66 -1.55
CA VAL A 227 -0.35 3.26 -2.92
C VAL A 227 -0.29 1.74 -3.05
N GLN A 228 0.30 1.03 -2.08
CA GLN A 228 0.29 -0.44 -2.05
C GLN A 228 -1.14 -0.98 -2.01
N GLY A 229 -2.00 -0.37 -1.20
CA GLY A 229 -3.42 -0.73 -1.12
C GLY A 229 -4.14 -0.59 -2.47
N LEU A 230 -3.96 0.53 -3.17
CA LEU A 230 -4.58 0.79 -4.48
C LEU A 230 -4.08 -0.20 -5.54
N LEU A 231 -2.76 -0.45 -5.55
CA LEU A 231 -2.14 -1.39 -6.48
C LEU A 231 -2.73 -2.79 -6.30
N LEU A 232 -2.78 -3.28 -5.05
CA LEU A 232 -3.35 -4.58 -4.72
C LEU A 232 -4.86 -4.63 -5.00
N PHE A 233 -5.60 -3.57 -4.70
CA PHE A 233 -7.02 -3.45 -5.01
C PHE A 233 -7.30 -3.63 -6.51
N HIS A 234 -6.59 -2.89 -7.37
CA HIS A 234 -6.76 -3.01 -8.82
C HIS A 234 -6.27 -4.36 -9.37
N TRP A 235 -5.23 -4.94 -8.79
CA TRP A 235 -4.78 -6.28 -9.13
C TRP A 235 -5.85 -7.34 -8.82
N VAL A 236 -6.47 -7.28 -7.65
CA VAL A 236 -7.58 -8.19 -7.28
C VAL A 236 -8.76 -8.03 -8.24
N LEU A 237 -9.17 -6.80 -8.54
CA LEU A 237 -10.27 -6.57 -9.49
C LEU A 237 -9.93 -7.07 -10.90
N ALA A 238 -8.68 -6.92 -11.35
CA ALA A 238 -8.25 -7.48 -12.63
C ALA A 238 -8.37 -9.01 -12.68
N ARG A 239 -8.02 -9.69 -11.59
CA ARG A 239 -8.22 -11.13 -11.46
C ARG A 239 -9.70 -11.50 -11.46
N VAL A 240 -10.53 -10.81 -10.69
CA VAL A 240 -11.97 -11.06 -10.67
C VAL A 240 -12.58 -10.96 -12.07
N ARG A 241 -12.13 -9.99 -12.88
CA ARG A 241 -12.58 -9.87 -14.28
C ARG A 241 -12.05 -11.00 -15.18
N ALA A 242 -10.84 -11.48 -14.95
CA ALA A 242 -10.22 -12.52 -15.77
C ALA A 242 -10.81 -13.92 -15.53
N GLY A 243 -11.27 -14.22 -14.30
CA GLY A 243 -11.67 -15.59 -13.93
C GLY A 243 -12.77 -15.70 -12.86
N GLY A 244 -13.51 -14.61 -12.60
CA GLY A 244 -14.54 -14.55 -11.57
C GLY A 244 -14.01 -14.38 -10.14
N ALA A 245 -14.93 -14.26 -9.18
CA ALA A 245 -14.61 -13.99 -7.77
C ALA A 245 -13.69 -15.05 -7.15
N ALA A 246 -13.91 -16.33 -7.46
CA ALA A 246 -13.07 -17.43 -6.97
C ALA A 246 -11.61 -17.30 -7.43
N TYR A 247 -11.37 -16.86 -8.67
CA TYR A 247 -10.02 -16.64 -9.17
C TYR A 247 -9.34 -15.41 -8.55
N GLY A 248 -10.12 -14.36 -8.28
CA GLY A 248 -9.68 -13.21 -7.47
C GLY A 248 -9.21 -13.64 -6.08
N LEU A 249 -10.07 -14.35 -5.34
CA LEU A 249 -9.79 -14.80 -3.97
C LEU A 249 -8.64 -15.81 -3.89
N SER A 250 -8.53 -16.73 -4.86
CA SER A 250 -7.40 -17.69 -4.90
C SER A 250 -6.03 -17.01 -5.03
N GLY A 251 -5.97 -15.79 -5.57
CA GLY A 251 -4.72 -15.00 -5.60
C GLY A 251 -4.30 -14.48 -4.22
N LEU A 252 -5.28 -14.26 -3.33
CA LEU A 252 -5.05 -13.81 -1.96
C LEU A 252 -4.58 -14.96 -1.05
N VAL A 253 -4.92 -16.20 -1.38
CA VAL A 253 -4.45 -17.39 -0.65
C VAL A 253 -3.08 -17.82 -1.20
N PRO A 254 -2.08 -18.13 -0.35
CA PRO A 254 -0.81 -18.64 -0.84
C PRO A 254 -1.03 -20.02 -1.47
N ILE A 255 -1.05 -20.09 -2.80
CA ILE A 255 -1.18 -21.39 -3.46
C ILE A 255 0.14 -22.13 -3.32
N GLY A 256 0.25 -22.95 -2.27
CA GLY A 256 1.23 -24.01 -2.20
C GLY A 256 0.95 -25.06 -3.27
N ARG A 257 1.83 -25.17 -4.26
CA ARG A 257 2.12 -26.42 -5.01
C ARG A 257 1.01 -27.16 -5.77
N THR A 258 -0.19 -26.65 -6.01
CA THR A 258 -1.19 -27.42 -6.79
C THR A 258 -0.93 -27.48 -8.30
N ARG A 259 -0.16 -26.55 -8.88
CA ARG A 259 0.13 -26.58 -10.34
C ARG A 259 1.25 -27.55 -10.74
N ALA A 260 2.18 -27.85 -9.83
CA ALA A 260 3.26 -28.83 -10.08
C ALA A 260 2.73 -30.26 -10.04
N SER A 261 1.85 -30.57 -9.08
CA SER A 261 1.18 -31.89 -9.01
C SER A 261 0.27 -32.13 -10.21
N LYS A 262 -0.48 -31.11 -10.68
CA LYS A 262 -1.38 -31.28 -11.84
C LYS A 262 -0.61 -31.50 -13.15
N ARG A 263 0.45 -30.72 -13.41
CA ARG A 263 1.32 -30.95 -14.59
C ARG A 263 2.06 -32.29 -14.53
N SER A 264 2.50 -32.71 -13.34
CA SER A 264 3.11 -34.03 -13.13
C SER A 264 2.11 -35.13 -13.45
N ASN A 265 0.92 -35.09 -12.87
CA ASN A 265 -0.13 -36.10 -13.08
C ASN A 265 -0.62 -36.14 -14.53
N ASP A 266 -0.76 -35.00 -15.19
CA ASP A 266 -1.17 -34.94 -16.60
C ASP A 266 -0.09 -35.50 -17.53
N ALA A 267 1.19 -35.24 -17.24
CA ALA A 267 2.32 -35.82 -17.97
C ALA A 267 2.46 -37.33 -17.74
N GLU A 268 2.29 -37.79 -16.49
CA GLU A 268 2.33 -39.20 -16.13
C GLU A 268 1.16 -39.97 -16.79
N ARG A 269 -0.04 -39.37 -16.80
CA ARG A 269 -1.23 -39.93 -17.46
C ARG A 269 -1.05 -40.01 -18.98
N ALA A 270 -0.51 -38.96 -19.60
CA ALA A 270 -0.22 -38.96 -21.04
C ALA A 270 0.86 -40.00 -21.44
N THR A 271 1.83 -40.25 -20.55
CA THR A 271 2.88 -41.25 -20.77
C THR A 271 2.31 -42.66 -20.65
N ARG A 272 1.49 -42.91 -19.61
CA ARG A 272 0.79 -44.19 -19.42
C ARG A 272 -0.10 -44.55 -20.61
N THR A 273 -0.90 -43.60 -21.12
CA THR A 273 -1.77 -43.84 -22.29
C THR A 273 -0.98 -44.19 -23.55
N LYS A 274 0.20 -43.59 -23.76
CA LYS A 274 1.07 -43.93 -24.90
C LYS A 274 1.66 -45.34 -24.78
N GLU A 275 2.08 -45.74 -23.58
CA GLU A 275 2.60 -47.09 -23.32
C GLU A 275 1.52 -48.16 -23.51
N THR A 276 0.28 -47.91 -23.05
CA THR A 276 -0.82 -48.87 -23.23
C THR A 276 -1.15 -49.05 -24.71
N SER A 277 -1.26 -47.96 -25.48
CA SER A 277 -1.54 -48.07 -26.93
C SER A 277 -0.38 -48.69 -27.72
N GLY A 278 0.86 -48.52 -27.26
CA GLY A 278 2.05 -49.12 -27.86
C GLY A 278 2.19 -50.61 -27.57
N SER A 279 1.71 -51.07 -26.41
CA SER A 279 1.61 -52.49 -26.04
C SER A 279 0.53 -53.20 -26.87
N GLU A 280 -0.67 -52.61 -26.95
CA GLU A 280 -1.80 -53.19 -27.70
C GLU A 280 -1.47 -53.36 -29.19
N ARG A 281 -0.80 -52.37 -29.82
CA ARG A 281 -0.35 -52.50 -31.22
C ARG A 281 0.70 -53.58 -31.42
N ARG A 282 1.59 -53.81 -30.45
CA ARG A 282 2.62 -54.85 -30.52
C ARG A 282 2.02 -56.25 -30.39
N ASP A 283 1.05 -56.42 -29.49
CA ASP A 283 0.33 -57.68 -29.33
C ASP A 283 -0.55 -58.01 -30.54
N GLU A 284 -1.15 -57.00 -31.18
CA GLU A 284 -1.92 -57.20 -32.41
C GLU A 284 -1.03 -57.59 -33.60
N MET A 285 0.16 -56.99 -33.71
CA MET A 285 1.15 -57.35 -34.73
C MET A 285 1.68 -58.78 -34.55
N ASN A 286 2.05 -59.16 -33.33
CA ASN A 286 2.47 -60.53 -33.01
C ASN A 286 1.36 -61.58 -33.23
N ARG A 287 0.09 -61.21 -33.07
CA ARG A 287 -1.06 -62.09 -33.39
C ARG A 287 -1.28 -62.26 -34.90
N ARG A 288 -0.94 -61.26 -35.71
CA ARG A 288 -1.00 -61.36 -37.17
C ARG A 288 0.14 -62.22 -37.71
N GLU A 289 1.36 -62.02 -37.24
CA GLU A 289 2.52 -62.84 -37.65
C GLU A 289 2.37 -64.33 -37.30
N ARG A 290 1.67 -64.68 -36.21
CA ARG A 290 1.36 -66.08 -35.85
C ARG A 290 0.20 -66.69 -36.65
N ARG A 291 -0.58 -65.90 -37.39
CA ARG A 291 -1.64 -66.41 -38.28
C ARG A 291 -1.15 -66.66 -39.70
N ASP A 292 -0.03 -66.05 -40.07
CA ASP A 292 0.56 -66.12 -41.40
C ASP A 292 1.74 -67.12 -41.50
N ALA A 293 2.01 -67.87 -40.42
CA ALA A 293 2.99 -68.97 -40.34
C ALA A 293 2.29 -70.31 -40.07
#